data_AF-A0A098LCW4-F1
#
_entry.id   AF-A0A098LCW4-F1
#
_cell.length_a   1.000
_cell.length_b   1.000
_cell.length_c   1.000
_cell.angle_alpha   90.00
_cell.angle_beta   90.00
_cell.angle_gamma   90.00
#
_symmetry.space_group_name_H-M   'P 1'
#
loop_
_entity.id
_entity.type
_entity.pdbx_description
1 polymer ?
#
loop_
_entity_poly.entity_id
_entity_poly.type
_entity_poly.pdbx_seq_one_letter_code
_entity_poly.pdbx_strand_id
1 'polypeptide(L)'
;MRVLERYELAKDKLNLNDYVTIKDWDVTDANGKTIGKVEDLIVDLKTGKIRYVLGKTSSDLLVSKRQPTFILPVGLITLRKEDQTVEVKRIDLDWMSKCPLYKDGPIPPGFETELARVFGIDKEIEELYEHDSFRIPAGFCQ
;
A
#
# COMPACT_ATOMS: atom_id res chain seq x y z
N MET A 1 16.26 -5.51 9.07
CA MET A 1 15.52 -4.22 9.04
C MET A 1 15.31 -3.81 7.58
N ARG A 2 14.06 -3.66 7.15
CA ARG A 2 13.68 -3.06 5.86
C ARG A 2 13.73 -1.54 6.00
N VAL A 3 14.15 -0.85 4.94
CA VAL A 3 14.14 0.61 4.90
C VAL A 3 13.07 0.99 3.90
N LEU A 4 11.95 1.50 4.42
CA LEU A 4 10.84 1.90 3.60
C LEU A 4 10.85 3.41 3.41
N GLU A 5 10.56 3.83 2.19
CA GLU A 5 10.46 5.24 1.86
C GLU A 5 9.33 5.45 0.86
N ARG A 6 8.73 6.65 0.90
CA ARG A 6 7.76 7.07 -0.10
C ARG A 6 8.40 7.05 -1.48
N TYR A 7 7.65 6.61 -2.50
CA TYR A 7 8.16 6.46 -3.87
C TYR A 7 8.70 7.79 -4.40
N GLU A 8 7.98 8.89 -4.18
CA GLU A 8 8.39 10.23 -4.62
C GLU A 8 9.76 10.66 -4.09
N LEU A 9 10.17 10.18 -2.91
CA LEU A 9 11.47 10.46 -2.31
C LEU A 9 12.55 9.43 -2.72
N ALA A 10 12.12 8.21 -3.06
CA ALA A 10 12.99 7.09 -3.41
C ALA A 10 13.35 7.05 -4.90
N LYS A 11 12.49 7.56 -5.79
CA LYS A 11 12.59 7.40 -7.25
C LYS A 11 13.92 7.87 -7.82
N ASP A 12 14.44 9.00 -7.34
CA ASP A 12 15.72 9.56 -7.79
C ASP A 12 16.92 8.74 -7.28
N LYS A 13 16.81 8.18 -6.06
CA LYS A 13 17.86 7.35 -5.44
C LYS A 13 17.97 5.98 -6.10
N LEU A 14 16.83 5.48 -6.59
CA LEU A 14 16.71 4.14 -7.15
C LEU A 14 16.63 4.15 -8.68
N ASN A 15 16.75 5.30 -9.34
CA ASN A 15 16.54 5.45 -10.79
C ASN A 15 15.23 4.77 -11.29
N LEU A 16 14.19 4.81 -10.46
CA LEU A 16 12.89 4.21 -10.80
C LEU A 16 12.14 5.19 -11.70
N ASN A 17 12.06 4.89 -12.99
CA ASN A 17 11.24 5.63 -13.96
C ASN A 17 9.97 4.89 -14.37
N ASP A 18 9.78 3.65 -13.91
CA ASP A 18 8.67 2.77 -14.29
C ASP A 18 7.45 2.87 -13.36
N TYR A 19 7.23 4.04 -12.74
CA TYR A 19 6.08 4.26 -11.86
C TYR A 19 4.77 4.02 -12.62
N VAL A 20 3.97 3.05 -12.16
CA VAL A 20 2.56 3.01 -12.54
C VAL A 20 1.89 4.16 -11.81
N THR A 21 1.43 5.16 -12.56
CA THR A 21 0.83 6.39 -12.04
C THR A 21 -0.55 6.12 -11.44
N ILE A 22 -0.56 5.53 -10.25
CA ILE A 22 -1.77 5.26 -9.47
C ILE A 22 -2.04 6.33 -8.42
N LYS A 23 -1.24 7.41 -8.40
CA LYS A 23 -1.50 8.57 -7.55
C LYS A 23 -2.88 9.14 -7.88
N ASP A 24 -3.59 9.59 -6.84
CA ASP A 24 -4.93 10.17 -6.92
C ASP A 24 -6.06 9.21 -7.36
N TRP A 25 -5.72 7.94 -7.62
CA TRP A 25 -6.70 6.88 -7.90
C TRP A 25 -7.59 6.64 -6.69
N ASP A 26 -8.85 6.31 -6.97
CA ASP A 26 -9.81 5.97 -5.92
C ASP A 26 -9.49 4.58 -5.35
N VAL A 27 -9.53 4.47 -4.03
CA VAL A 27 -9.39 3.20 -3.34
C VAL A 27 -10.79 2.74 -2.94
N THR A 28 -11.20 1.57 -3.41
CA THR A 28 -12.54 1.03 -3.15
C THR A 28 -12.49 -0.32 -2.44
N ASP A 29 -13.52 -0.63 -1.67
CA ASP A 29 -13.76 -2.00 -1.22
C ASP A 29 -14.28 -2.89 -2.36
N ALA A 30 -14.48 -4.17 -2.07
CA ALA A 30 -15.03 -5.15 -3.01
C ALA A 30 -16.49 -4.89 -3.41
N ASN A 31 -17.21 -4.00 -2.71
CA ASN A 31 -18.56 -3.56 -3.07
C ASN A 31 -18.56 -2.27 -3.91
N GLY A 32 -17.38 -1.75 -4.26
CA GLY A 32 -17.22 -0.49 -5.00
C GLY A 32 -17.38 0.77 -4.14
N LYS A 33 -17.44 0.65 -2.80
CA LYS A 33 -17.51 1.82 -1.92
C LYS A 33 -16.14 2.48 -1.82
N THR A 34 -16.08 3.79 -2.06
CA THR A 34 -14.85 4.57 -1.91
C THR A 34 -14.43 4.67 -0.44
N ILE A 35 -13.19 4.26 -0.19
CA ILE A 35 -12.50 4.32 1.08
C ILE A 35 -11.66 5.59 1.17
N GLY A 36 -11.10 6.02 0.05
CA GLY A 36 -10.21 7.16 -0.02
C GLY A 36 -9.49 7.24 -1.34
N LYS A 37 -8.32 7.88 -1.34
CA LYS A 37 -7.48 8.06 -2.53
C LYS A 37 -6.04 7.68 -2.25
N VAL A 38 -5.35 7.22 -3.28
CA VAL A 38 -3.91 6.95 -3.21
C VAL A 38 -3.14 8.27 -3.09
N GLU A 39 -2.33 8.38 -2.04
CA GLU A 39 -1.43 9.51 -1.81
C GLU A 39 -0.05 9.23 -2.40
N ASP A 40 0.49 8.04 -2.13
CA ASP A 40 1.83 7.63 -2.54
C ASP A 40 1.96 6.10 -2.54
N LEU A 41 3.11 5.61 -2.99
CA LEU A 41 3.55 4.23 -2.82
C LEU A 41 4.69 4.17 -1.82
N ILE A 42 4.83 3.03 -1.15
CA ILE A 42 5.94 2.77 -0.23
C ILE A 42 6.86 1.73 -0.86
N VAL A 43 8.14 2.09 -1.00
CA VAL A 43 9.19 1.28 -1.61
C VAL A 43 10.14 0.75 -0.55
N ASP A 44 10.53 -0.51 -0.68
CA ASP A 44 11.63 -1.09 0.08
C ASP A 44 12.96 -0.79 -0.62
N LEU A 45 13.71 0.17 -0.09
CA LEU A 45 14.96 0.65 -0.70
C LEU A 45 16.02 -0.44 -0.87
N LYS A 46 15.95 -1.53 -0.10
CA LYS A 46 16.90 -2.65 -0.25
C LYS A 46 16.64 -3.49 -1.49
N THR A 47 15.38 -3.54 -1.93
CA THR A 47 14.96 -4.41 -3.04
C THR A 47 14.43 -3.63 -4.23
N GLY A 48 14.20 -2.33 -4.10
CA GLY A 48 13.52 -1.49 -5.08
C GLY A 48 12.03 -1.80 -5.26
N LYS A 49 11.48 -2.74 -4.48
CA LYS A 49 10.09 -3.20 -4.64
C LYS A 49 9.11 -2.24 -3.98
N ILE A 50 8.01 -1.96 -4.69
CA ILE A 50 6.83 -1.36 -4.07
C ILE A 50 6.17 -2.41 -3.17
N ARG A 51 5.92 -2.05 -1.91
CA ARG A 51 5.36 -2.93 -0.88
C ARG A 51 3.94 -2.54 -0.49
N TYR A 52 3.68 -1.24 -0.42
CA TYR A 52 2.41 -0.73 0.06
C TYR A 52 1.89 0.43 -0.78
N VAL A 53 0.58 0.56 -0.83
CA VAL A 53 -0.13 1.79 -1.16
C VAL A 53 -0.32 2.58 0.13
N LEU A 54 0.09 3.85 0.10
CA LEU A 54 -0.27 4.83 1.11
C LEU A 54 -1.47 5.63 0.58
N GLY A 55 -2.53 5.72 1.37
CA GLY A 55 -3.72 6.45 0.97
C GLY A 55 -4.24 7.36 2.06
N LYS A 56 -5.02 8.34 1.64
CA LYS A 56 -5.77 9.24 2.49
C LYS A 56 -7.23 8.79 2.55
N THR A 57 -7.75 8.64 3.75
CA THR A 57 -9.13 8.25 4.00
C THR A 57 -10.08 9.34 3.51
N SER A 58 -11.18 8.94 2.85
CA SER A 58 -12.22 9.87 2.41
C SER A 58 -12.81 10.61 3.62
N SER A 59 -13.02 11.92 3.47
CA SER A 59 -13.63 12.77 4.50
C SER A 59 -15.05 12.34 4.89
N ASP A 60 -15.74 11.63 4.00
CA ASP A 60 -17.12 11.20 4.18
C ASP A 60 -17.23 10.00 5.12
N LEU A 61 -16.10 9.34 5.43
CA LEU A 61 -16.06 8.25 6.38
C LEU A 61 -15.91 8.77 7.81
N LEU A 62 -16.73 8.26 8.73
CA LEU A 62 -16.68 8.63 10.15
C LEU A 62 -15.30 8.39 10.80
N VAL A 63 -14.56 7.39 10.30
CA VAL A 63 -13.23 7.03 10.82
C VAL A 63 -12.14 8.04 10.41
N SER A 64 -12.36 8.86 9.38
CA SER A 64 -11.35 9.75 8.78
C SER A 64 -10.69 10.71 9.78
N LYS A 65 -11.40 11.16 10.81
CA LYS A 65 -10.83 12.04 11.86
C LYS A 65 -9.80 11.33 12.74
N ARG A 66 -9.97 10.04 12.97
CA ARG A 66 -9.08 9.22 13.82
C ARG A 66 -8.02 8.50 12.99
N GLN A 67 -8.39 8.10 11.77
CA GLN A 67 -7.58 7.39 10.81
C GLN A 67 -7.58 8.17 9.48
N PRO A 68 -6.85 9.30 9.39
CA PRO A 68 -6.84 10.14 8.18
C PRO A 68 -6.08 9.48 7.03
N THR A 69 -5.22 8.51 7.32
CA THR A 69 -4.43 7.77 6.36
C THR A 69 -4.52 6.27 6.60
N PHE A 70 -4.30 5.50 5.56
CA PHE A 70 -4.22 4.05 5.61
C PHE A 70 -3.04 3.55 4.79
N ILE A 71 -2.61 2.34 5.10
CA ILE A 71 -1.58 1.62 4.36
C ILE A 71 -2.12 0.26 3.96
N LEU A 72 -1.93 -0.11 2.70
CA LEU A 72 -2.43 -1.35 2.13
C LEU A 72 -1.27 -2.09 1.46
N PRO A 73 -1.01 -3.36 1.82
CA PRO A 73 -0.07 -4.16 1.06
C PRO A 73 -0.52 -4.35 -0.39
N VAL A 74 0.44 -4.30 -1.32
CA VAL A 74 0.11 -4.41 -2.75
C VAL A 74 -0.44 -5.78 -3.16
N GLY A 75 -0.18 -6.84 -2.40
CA GLY A 75 -0.75 -8.17 -2.66
C GLY A 75 -2.25 -8.27 -2.36
N LEU A 76 -2.82 -7.32 -1.62
CA LEU A 76 -4.25 -7.29 -1.30
C LEU A 76 -5.10 -6.46 -2.25
N ILE A 77 -4.45 -5.76 -3.17
CA ILE A 77 -5.12 -4.84 -4.09
C ILE A 77 -5.17 -5.40 -5.50
N THR A 78 -6.02 -4.80 -6.31
CA THR A 78 -6.09 -5.01 -7.75
C THR A 78 -6.30 -3.67 -8.42
N LEU A 79 -5.48 -3.40 -9.43
CA LEU A 79 -5.57 -2.15 -10.19
C LEU A 79 -6.57 -2.32 -11.34
N ARG A 80 -7.61 -1.49 -11.35
CA ARG A 80 -8.49 -1.27 -12.50
C ARG A 80 -8.04 -0.02 -13.23
N LYS A 81 -7.33 -0.20 -14.35
CA LYS A 81 -6.67 0.90 -15.05
C LYS A 81 -7.66 1.78 -15.79
N GLU A 82 -8.72 1.17 -16.30
CA GLU A 82 -9.79 1.80 -17.06
C GLU A 82 -10.51 2.85 -16.20
N ASP A 83 -10.73 2.52 -14.93
CA ASP A 83 -11.49 3.34 -13.98
C ASP A 83 -10.58 4.09 -13.00
N GLN A 84 -9.25 4.02 -13.17
CA GLN A 84 -8.27 4.59 -12.24
C GLN A 84 -8.58 4.25 -10.77
N THR A 85 -8.84 2.96 -10.51
CA THR A 85 -9.31 2.48 -9.21
C THR A 85 -8.40 1.39 -8.66
N VAL A 86 -8.13 1.45 -7.37
CA VAL A 86 -7.47 0.40 -6.57
C VAL A 86 -8.56 -0.32 -5.77
N GLU A 87 -8.95 -1.51 -6.22
CA GLU A 87 -9.87 -2.35 -5.46
C GLU A 87 -9.10 -3.17 -4.43
N VAL A 88 -9.64 -3.28 -3.22
CA VAL A 88 -9.06 -4.13 -2.17
C VAL A 88 -9.94 -5.36 -1.94
N LYS A 89 -9.34 -6.54 -2.05
CA LYS A 89 -10.07 -7.83 -2.08
C LYS A 89 -10.59 -8.31 -0.72
N ARG A 90 -10.02 -7.84 0.38
CA ARG A 90 -10.22 -8.41 1.73
C ARG A 90 -10.39 -7.34 2.80
N ILE A 91 -11.35 -6.46 2.63
CA ILE A 91 -11.67 -5.49 3.66
C ILE A 91 -13.16 -5.34 3.92
N ASP A 92 -13.52 -5.48 5.20
CA ASP A 92 -14.75 -4.92 5.75
C ASP A 92 -14.54 -3.42 6.07
N LEU A 93 -15.39 -2.77 6.83
CA LEU A 93 -15.16 -1.36 7.25
C LEU A 93 -14.36 -1.26 8.55
N ASP A 94 -14.10 -2.37 9.23
CA ASP A 94 -13.55 -2.40 10.58
C ASP A 94 -12.02 -2.44 10.61
N TRP A 95 -11.38 -3.02 9.59
CA TRP A 95 -9.91 -3.04 9.47
C TRP A 95 -9.27 -1.66 9.58
N MET A 96 -9.90 -0.59 9.07
CA MET A 96 -9.33 0.77 9.14
C MET A 96 -9.09 1.20 10.58
N SER A 97 -9.97 0.81 11.50
CA SER A 97 -9.83 1.13 12.93
C SER A 97 -8.72 0.34 13.63
N LYS A 98 -8.30 -0.79 13.03
CA LYS A 98 -7.28 -1.70 13.53
C LYS A 98 -5.94 -1.54 12.82
N CYS A 99 -5.92 -0.81 11.70
CA CYS A 99 -4.74 -0.67 10.86
C CYS A 99 -3.70 0.21 11.57
N PRO A 100 -2.45 -0.28 11.73
CA PRO A 100 -1.42 0.52 12.36
C PRO A 100 -1.13 1.79 11.54
N LEU A 101 -0.95 2.92 12.22
CA LEU A 101 -0.56 4.17 11.57
C LEU A 101 0.91 4.10 11.13
N TYR A 102 1.13 4.24 9.82
CA TYR A 102 2.47 4.44 9.28
C TYR A 102 2.85 5.93 9.35
N LYS A 103 4.00 6.24 9.95
CA LYS A 103 4.51 7.61 10.18
C LYS A 103 5.79 7.91 9.39
N ASP A 104 5.94 7.29 8.23
CA ASP A 104 7.16 7.33 7.43
C ASP A 104 8.41 6.73 8.12
N GLY A 105 9.46 6.48 7.35
CA GLY A 105 10.74 5.99 7.86
C GLY A 105 10.82 4.47 8.09
N PRO A 106 11.72 4.01 8.97
CA PRO A 106 11.94 2.59 9.21
C PRO A 106 10.69 1.90 9.76
N ILE A 107 10.42 0.69 9.27
CA ILE A 107 9.31 -0.11 9.78
C ILE A 107 9.59 -0.53 11.23
N PRO A 108 8.69 -0.21 12.17
CA PRO A 108 8.81 -0.68 13.54
C PRO A 108 8.80 -2.21 13.61
N PRO A 109 9.55 -2.83 14.54
CA PRO A 109 9.42 -4.26 14.79
C PRO A 109 7.95 -4.66 15.04
N GLY A 110 7.49 -5.71 14.37
CA GLY A 110 6.12 -6.24 14.54
C GLY A 110 5.04 -5.54 13.70
N PHE A 111 5.33 -4.43 13.02
CA PHE A 111 4.34 -3.73 12.18
C PHE A 111 3.73 -4.62 11.09
N GLU A 112 4.57 -5.38 10.37
CA GLU A 112 4.10 -6.26 9.29
C GLU A 112 3.29 -7.44 9.86
N THR A 113 3.63 -7.90 11.06
CA THR A 113 2.87 -8.92 11.79
C THR A 113 1.50 -8.39 12.24
N GLU A 114 1.44 -7.15 12.72
CA GLU A 114 0.18 -6.49 13.07
C GLU A 114 -0.69 -6.30 11.84
N LEU A 115 -0.09 -5.87 10.73
CA LEU A 115 -0.79 -5.69 9.45
C LEU A 115 -1.34 -7.03 8.93
N ALA A 116 -0.53 -8.09 8.94
CA ALA A 116 -0.97 -9.43 8.57
C ALA A 116 -2.15 -9.90 9.44
N ARG A 117 -2.10 -9.63 10.76
CA ARG A 117 -3.21 -9.94 11.68
C ARG A 117 -4.48 -9.17 11.32
N VAL A 118 -4.37 -7.89 11.00
CA VAL A 118 -5.52 -7.04 10.61
C VAL A 118 -6.22 -7.60 9.37
N PHE A 119 -5.45 -8.10 8.40
CA PHE A 119 -5.98 -8.64 7.14
C PHE A 119 -6.24 -10.16 7.16
N GLY A 120 -6.06 -10.84 8.30
CA GLY A 120 -6.26 -12.28 8.44
C GLY A 120 -5.34 -13.11 7.54
N ILE A 121 -4.04 -12.79 7.56
CA ILE A 121 -3.04 -13.40 6.69
C ILE A 121 -2.13 -14.29 7.52
N ASP A 122 -2.26 -15.59 7.27
CA ASP A 122 -1.74 -16.60 8.16
C ASP A 122 -0.46 -17.27 7.66
N LYS A 123 -0.13 -17.16 6.36
CA LYS A 123 0.82 -18.11 5.75
C LYS A 123 2.11 -17.58 5.13
N GLU A 124 2.21 -16.36 4.62
CA GLU A 124 3.51 -15.78 4.25
C GLU A 124 3.39 -14.26 4.12
N ILE A 125 4.17 -13.50 4.89
CA ILE A 125 4.20 -12.02 4.80
C ILE A 125 4.65 -11.60 3.39
N GLU A 126 5.37 -12.44 2.66
CA GLU A 126 5.85 -12.16 1.32
C GLU A 126 4.72 -12.10 0.28
N GLU A 127 3.64 -12.88 0.44
CA GLU A 127 2.44 -12.82 -0.42
C GLU A 127 1.79 -11.43 -0.38
N LEU A 128 1.96 -10.69 0.71
CA LEU A 128 1.47 -9.31 0.84
C LEU A 128 2.09 -8.34 -0.17
N TYR A 129 3.18 -8.72 -0.81
CA TYR A 129 3.94 -7.84 -1.69
C TYR A 129 4.01 -8.35 -3.12
N GLU A 130 3.39 -9.49 -3.41
CA GLU A 130 3.33 -10.01 -4.78
C GLU A 130 2.18 -9.33 -5.52
N HIS A 131 2.51 -8.55 -6.55
CA HIS A 131 1.51 -7.90 -7.39
C HIS A 131 2.04 -7.72 -8.82
N ASP A 132 1.23 -8.09 -9.80
CA ASP A 132 1.64 -8.16 -11.21
C ASP A 132 2.08 -6.82 -11.79
N SER A 133 1.43 -5.74 -11.37
CA SER A 133 1.77 -4.37 -11.80
C SER A 133 2.95 -3.75 -11.06
N PHE A 134 3.48 -4.41 -10.02
CA PHE A 134 4.59 -3.91 -9.18
C PHE A 134 5.78 -4.86 -9.17
N ARG A 135 5.94 -5.63 -10.26
CA ARG A 135 7.07 -6.56 -10.43
C ARG A 135 8.39 -5.80 -10.59
N ILE A 136 9.48 -6.45 -10.19
CA ILE A 136 10.84 -5.95 -10.44
C ILE A 136 11.12 -6.03 -11.95
N PRO A 137 11.55 -4.94 -12.62
CA PRO A 137 12.17 -5.06 -13.93
C PRO A 137 13.43 -5.93 -13.80
N ALA A 138 13.56 -6.97 -14.63
CA ALA A 138 14.73 -7.84 -14.61
C ALA A 138 16.01 -6.99 -14.77
N GLY A 139 16.84 -6.88 -13.73
CA GLY A 139 18.09 -6.11 -13.76
C GLY A 139 18.40 -5.24 -12.54
N PHE A 140 17.48 -5.08 -11.57
CA PHE A 140 17.72 -4.24 -10.39
C PHE A 140 18.54 -4.89 -9.25
N CYS A 141 18.99 -6.14 -9.42
CA CYS A 141 20.02 -6.73 -8.55
C CYS A 141 21.37 -6.68 -9.27
N GLN A 142 22.16 -5.65 -8.99
CA GLN A 142 23.63 -5.69 -9.07
C GLN A 142 24.21 -5.19 -7.76
#